data_AF-A0AAV3XET9-F1
#
_entry.id   AF-A0AAV3XET9-F1
#
_cell.length_a   1.000
_cell.length_b   1.000
_cell.length_c   1.000
_cell.angle_alpha   90.00
_cell.angle_beta   90.00
_cell.angle_gamma   90.00
#
_symmetry.space_group_name_H-M   'P 1'
#
loop_
_entity.id
_entity.type
_entity.pdbx_description
1 polymer ?
#
loop_
_entity_poly.entity_id
_entity_poly.type
_entity_poly.pdbx_seq_one_letter_code
_entity_poly.pdbx_strand_id
1 'polypeptide(L)'
;MNAQETSNTWVIYRLLPNLQRLPVAQFRSRNDAESSLKIIRQMLPDAQLILAFEVSWENPTPNIAQVSAKKPNLSAPVNREMLKILIISSRKVVNRTIHSLHHANFAQVSDWSPIVPTQNPSEVMSILVKYFAVDS
;
A
#
# COMPACT_ATOMS: atom_id res chain seq x y z
N MET A 1 -19.14 -8.51 -25.94
CA MET A 1 -17.70 -8.36 -25.61
C MET A 1 -17.60 -7.10 -24.77
N ASN A 2 -17.67 -7.21 -23.45
CA ASN A 2 -17.65 -6.03 -22.56
C ASN A 2 -16.28 -6.03 -21.86
N ALA A 3 -15.34 -5.25 -22.39
CA ALA A 3 -14.07 -5.02 -21.74
C ALA A 3 -14.33 -4.14 -20.51
N GLN A 4 -14.23 -4.72 -19.32
CA GLN A 4 -14.11 -3.97 -18.08
C GLN A 4 -12.79 -3.19 -18.17
N GLU A 5 -12.88 -1.89 -18.41
CA GLU A 5 -11.75 -0.99 -18.42
C GLU A 5 -11.19 -0.89 -17.00
N THR A 6 -10.18 -1.70 -16.68
CA THR A 6 -9.36 -1.51 -15.48
C THR A 6 -8.64 -0.16 -15.65
N SER A 7 -9.12 0.89 -15.00
CA SER A 7 -8.47 2.20 -15.02
C SER A 7 -7.23 2.17 -14.13
N ASN A 8 -6.20 1.47 -14.59
CA ASN A 8 -4.88 1.47 -14.00
C ASN A 8 -4.24 2.86 -14.15
N THR A 9 -3.86 3.50 -13.05
CA THR A 9 -3.30 4.87 -13.09
C THR A 9 -2.03 4.98 -12.25
N TRP A 10 -1.10 5.79 -12.73
CA TRP A 10 0.09 6.23 -12.02
C TRP A 10 -0.26 7.43 -11.14
N VAL A 11 0.02 7.34 -9.84
CA VAL A 11 -0.33 8.39 -8.87
C VAL A 11 0.93 8.91 -8.21
N ILE A 12 1.08 10.23 -8.18
CA ILE A 12 2.08 10.92 -7.38
C ILE A 12 1.47 11.21 -6.02
N TYR A 13 2.05 10.66 -4.97
CA TYR A 13 1.69 10.90 -3.59
C TYR A 13 2.67 11.84 -2.91
N ARG A 14 2.15 12.75 -2.10
CA ARG A 14 2.92 13.44 -1.06
C ARG A 14 2.85 12.63 0.22
N LEU A 15 4.01 12.30 0.79
CA LEU A 15 4.12 11.66 2.09
C LEU A 15 4.06 12.73 3.18
N LEU A 16 3.07 12.62 4.05
CA LEU A 16 2.90 13.47 5.21
C LEU A 16 3.69 12.90 6.42
N PRO A 17 4.00 13.70 7.45
CA PRO A 17 4.79 13.26 8.62
C PRO A 17 4.19 12.07 9.38
N ASN A 18 2.88 11.87 9.27
CA ASN A 18 2.15 10.74 9.83
C ASN A 18 2.14 9.50 8.91
N LEU A 19 3.01 9.48 7.90
CA LEU A 19 3.10 8.42 6.89
C LEU A 19 1.84 8.24 6.04
N GLN A 20 0.92 9.21 6.06
CA GLN A 20 -0.20 9.24 5.13
C GLN A 20 0.25 9.69 3.75
N ARG A 21 -0.39 9.12 2.73
CA ARG A 21 -0.16 9.45 1.34
C ARG A 21 -1.30 10.33 0.85
N LEU A 22 -1.00 11.60 0.55
CA LEU A 22 -1.95 12.51 -0.07
C LEU A 22 -1.77 12.45 -1.59
N PRO A 23 -2.75 11.97 -2.38
CA PRO A 23 -2.64 11.99 -3.84
C PRO A 23 -2.56 13.44 -4.33
N VAL A 24 -1.52 13.76 -5.10
CA VAL A 24 -1.27 15.10 -5.64
C VAL A 24 -1.63 15.16 -7.12
N ALA A 25 -1.40 14.09 -7.86
CA ALA A 25 -1.72 14.01 -9.29
C ALA A 25 -1.85 12.54 -9.73
N GLN A 26 -2.66 12.30 -10.77
CA GLN A 26 -2.87 10.99 -11.37
C GLN A 26 -2.65 11.06 -12.88
N PHE A 27 -2.08 10.00 -13.46
CA PHE A 27 -1.67 9.93 -14.86
C PHE A 27 -1.99 8.55 -15.42
N ARG A 28 -2.34 8.47 -16.70
CA ARG A 28 -2.50 7.18 -17.40
C ARG A 28 -1.18 6.62 -17.91
N SER A 29 -0.19 7.48 -18.17
CA SER A 29 1.13 7.12 -18.64
C SER A 29 2.20 7.35 -17.58
N ARG A 30 3.13 6.39 -17.45
CA ARG A 30 4.30 6.53 -16.56
C ARG A 30 5.19 7.70 -16.96
N ASN A 31 5.38 7.90 -18.26
CA ASN A 31 6.28 8.93 -18.79
C ASN A 31 5.79 10.35 -18.45
N ASP A 32 4.47 10.55 -18.52
CA ASP A 32 3.83 11.81 -18.13
C ASP A 32 3.97 12.02 -16.63
N ALA A 33 3.73 10.97 -15.84
CA ALA A 33 3.91 11.02 -14.39
C ALA A 33 5.36 11.36 -13.98
N GLU A 34 6.36 10.78 -14.63
CA GLU A 34 7.78 11.06 -14.36
C GLU A 34 8.16 12.51 -14.74
N SER A 35 7.66 13.00 -15.89
CA SER A 35 7.88 14.37 -16.33
C SER A 35 7.25 15.37 -15.35
N SER A 36 6.01 15.13 -14.93
CA SER A 36 5.33 15.95 -13.92
C SER A 36 5.99 15.86 -12.55
N LEU A 37 6.44 14.68 -12.12
CA LEU A 37 7.17 14.49 -10.86
C LEU A 37 8.41 15.38 -10.81
N LYS A 38 9.14 15.50 -11.92
CA LYS A 38 10.32 16.38 -12.01
C LYS A 38 9.96 17.85 -11.76
N ILE A 39 8.86 18.33 -12.33
CA ILE A 39 8.36 19.70 -12.15
C ILE A 39 7.90 19.91 -10.70
N ILE A 40 7.11 18.98 -10.15
CA ILE A 40 6.58 19.09 -8.79
C ILE A 40 7.72 19.07 -7.77
N ARG A 41 8.78 18.28 -7.99
CA ARG A 41 9.99 18.29 -7.14
C ARG A 41 10.71 19.63 -7.15
N GLN A 42 10.71 20.36 -8.26
CA GLN A 42 11.29 21.70 -8.32
C GLN A 42 10.45 22.73 -7.56
N MET A 43 9.12 22.59 -7.60
CA MET A 43 8.20 23.51 -6.93
C MET A 43 8.06 23.23 -5.43
N LEU A 44 8.21 21.98 -5.02
CA LEU A 44 8.08 21.51 -3.64
C LEU A 44 9.33 20.73 -3.22
N PRO A 45 10.49 21.40 -3.09
CA PRO A 45 11.75 20.74 -2.76
C PRO A 45 11.72 20.03 -1.39
N ASP A 46 10.96 20.56 -0.44
CA ASP A 46 10.84 20.01 0.91
C ASP A 46 9.79 18.89 1.03
N ALA A 47 9.02 18.61 -0.03
CA ALA A 47 7.99 17.58 0.00
C ALA A 47 8.55 16.21 -0.37
N GLN A 48 8.29 15.20 0.47
CA GLN A 48 8.56 13.82 0.10
C GLN A 48 7.51 13.31 -0.87
N LEU A 49 7.91 13.04 -2.11
CA LEU A 49 7.03 12.57 -3.19
C LEU A 49 7.34 11.11 -3.55
N ILE A 50 6.29 10.31 -3.69
CA ILE A 50 6.35 8.89 -4.09
C ILE A 50 5.52 8.72 -5.35
N LEU A 51 6.10 8.09 -6.38
CA LEU A 51 5.35 7.63 -7.55
C LEU A 51 4.95 6.18 -7.33
N ALA A 52 3.65 5.89 -7.40
CA ALA A 52 3.11 4.55 -7.27
C ALA A 52 2.16 4.23 -8.43
N PHE A 53 2.07 2.95 -8.75
CA PHE A 53 1.08 2.43 -9.69
C PHE A 53 -0.08 1.88 -8.87
N GLU A 54 -1.25 2.49 -9.01
CA GLU A 54 -2.47 2.07 -8.31
C GLU A 54 -3.28 1.15 -9.22
N VAL A 55 -3.61 -0.03 -8.70
CA VAL A 55 -4.50 -0.99 -9.35
C VAL A 55 -5.82 -0.95 -8.59
N SER A 56 -6.88 -0.51 -9.25
CA SER A 56 -8.23 -0.62 -8.71
C SER A 56 -8.67 -2.07 -8.79
N TRP A 57 -8.56 -2.80 -7.68
CA TRP A 57 -9.31 -4.05 -7.52
C TRP A 57 -10.76 -3.67 -7.29
N GLU A 58 -11.54 -3.54 -8.36
CA GLU A 58 -13.00 -3.54 -8.21
C GLU A 58 -13.36 -4.85 -7.52
N ASN A 59 -13.89 -4.76 -6.28
CA ASN A 59 -14.58 -5.90 -5.70
C ASN A 59 -15.69 -6.27 -6.69
N PRO A 60 -15.74 -7.51 -7.22
CA PRO A 60 -16.93 -7.95 -7.93
C PRO A 60 -18.04 -7.94 -6.89
N THR A 61 -18.82 -6.86 -6.83
CA THR A 61 -20.11 -6.86 -6.17
C THR A 61 -20.90 -7.97 -6.85
N PRO A 62 -21.28 -9.04 -6.13
CA PRO A 62 -22.20 -10.00 -6.71
C PRO A 62 -23.49 -9.22 -6.94
N ASN A 63 -23.89 -9.13 -8.21
CA ASN A 63 -25.20 -8.65 -8.60
C ASN A 63 -26.24 -9.60 -8.00
N ILE A 64 -26.69 -9.34 -6.77
CA ILE A 64 -27.79 -10.07 -6.14
C ILE A 64 -29.09 -9.45 -6.64
N ALA A 65 -29.39 -9.72 -7.90
CA ALA A 65 -30.75 -9.80 -8.38
C ALA A 65 -30.80 -10.99 -9.33
N GLN A 66 -31.54 -12.03 -8.90
CA GLN A 66 -31.79 -13.28 -9.63
C GLN A 66 -30.58 -14.25 -9.56
N VAL A 67 -30.60 -15.35 -8.81
CA VAL A 67 -31.56 -16.47 -8.92
C VAL A 67 -31.66 -17.21 -7.58
N SER A 68 -32.92 -17.50 -7.19
CA SER A 68 -33.32 -18.36 -6.08
C SER A 68 -32.90 -19.82 -6.30
N ALA A 69 -32.17 -20.41 -5.35
CA ALA A 69 -32.40 -21.76 -4.79
C ALA A 69 -31.22 -22.23 -3.90
N LYS A 70 -31.52 -22.46 -2.62
CA LYS A 70 -30.78 -23.23 -1.58
C LYS A 70 -29.26 -23.47 -1.77
N LYS A 71 -28.44 -22.83 -0.93
CA LYS A 71 -27.09 -23.30 -0.57
C LYS A 71 -26.85 -23.13 0.93
N PRO A 72 -26.26 -24.11 1.65
CA PRO A 72 -26.08 -24.05 3.10
C PRO A 72 -25.05 -22.98 3.48
N ASN A 73 -25.28 -22.38 4.66
CA ASN A 73 -24.39 -21.51 5.44
C ASN A 73 -22.90 -21.70 5.13
N LEU A 74 -22.27 -20.65 4.58
CA LEU A 74 -20.84 -20.38 4.73
C LEU A 74 -20.69 -18.91 5.13
N SER A 75 -20.63 -18.71 6.45
CA SER A 75 -20.00 -17.62 7.22
C SER A 75 -19.77 -16.27 6.53
N ALA A 76 -20.32 -15.23 7.17
CA ALA A 76 -20.22 -13.81 6.87
C ALA A 76 -18.87 -13.33 6.26
N PRO A 77 -18.89 -12.28 5.40
CA PRO A 77 -17.67 -11.60 5.01
C PRO A 77 -16.98 -11.07 6.27
N VAL A 78 -15.87 -11.69 6.67
CA VAL A 78 -15.04 -11.20 7.77
C VAL A 78 -14.55 -9.82 7.35
N ASN A 79 -15.07 -8.77 7.98
CA ASN A 79 -14.53 -7.43 7.85
C ASN A 79 -13.07 -7.47 8.30
N ARG A 80 -12.13 -7.35 7.36
CA ARG A 80 -10.68 -7.43 7.64
C ARG A 80 -10.07 -6.04 7.52
N GLU A 81 -9.57 -5.52 8.62
CA GLU A 81 -8.80 -4.28 8.62
C GLU A 81 -7.31 -4.54 8.36
N MET A 82 -6.70 -3.69 7.53
CA MET A 82 -5.30 -3.78 7.14
C MET A 82 -4.44 -2.89 8.06
N LEU A 83 -3.58 -3.51 8.86
CA LEU A 83 -2.49 -2.83 9.55
C LEU A 83 -1.26 -2.77 8.64
N LYS A 84 -0.79 -1.56 8.36
CA LYS A 84 0.46 -1.31 7.63
C LYS A 84 1.48 -0.67 8.56
N ILE A 85 2.58 -1.35 8.82
CA ILE A 85 3.69 -0.83 9.64
C ILE A 85 4.86 -0.53 8.72
N LEU A 86 5.38 0.69 8.79
CA LEU A 86 6.58 1.13 8.08
C LEU A 86 7.65 1.45 9.12
N ILE A 87 8.81 0.83 8.97
CA ILE A 87 9.99 1.15 9.78
C ILE A 87 10.96 1.90 8.88
N ILE A 88 11.41 3.09 9.31
CA ILE A 88 12.49 3.86 8.68
C ILE A 88 13.56 4.13 9.74
N SER A 89 14.78 3.63 9.53
CA SER A 89 15.92 3.89 10.43
C SER A 89 17.22 3.40 9.79
N SER A 90 18.32 3.40 10.55
CA SER A 90 19.54 2.69 10.15
C SER A 90 19.26 1.21 9.92
N ARG A 91 19.98 0.57 8.99
CA ARG A 91 19.84 -0.86 8.69
C ARG A 91 19.96 -1.75 9.93
N LYS A 92 20.84 -1.39 10.87
CA LYS A 92 21.02 -2.10 12.14
C LYS A 92 19.76 -2.07 13.00
N VAL A 93 19.11 -0.90 13.12
CA VAL A 93 17.88 -0.74 13.89
C VAL A 93 16.72 -1.45 13.21
N VAL A 94 16.57 -1.31 11.89
CA VAL A 94 15.51 -1.99 11.13
C VAL A 94 15.59 -3.50 11.32
N ASN A 95 16.77 -4.11 11.12
CA ASN A 95 16.96 -5.54 11.34
C ASN A 95 16.65 -5.95 12.78
N ARG A 96 17.14 -5.18 13.77
CA ARG A 96 16.85 -5.47 15.19
C ARG A 96 15.36 -5.44 15.47
N THR A 97 14.63 -4.45 14.97
CA THR A 97 13.18 -4.33 15.17
C THR A 97 12.43 -5.49 14.52
N ILE A 98 12.79 -5.87 13.29
CA ILE A 98 12.19 -7.03 12.60
C ILE A 98 12.39 -8.31 13.42
N HIS A 99 13.62 -8.57 13.88
CA HIS A 99 13.90 -9.74 14.72
C HIS A 99 13.20 -9.68 16.08
N SER A 100 13.13 -8.51 16.73
CA SER A 100 12.39 -8.36 17.98
C SER A 100 10.90 -8.67 17.82
N LEU A 101 10.28 -8.18 16.74
CA LEU A 101 8.87 -8.46 16.44
C LEU A 101 8.64 -9.93 16.07
N HIS A 102 9.63 -10.58 15.47
CA HIS A 102 9.64 -12.02 15.24
C HIS A 102 9.67 -12.82 16.54
N HIS A 103 10.59 -12.51 17.43
CA HIS A 103 10.68 -13.14 18.75
C HIS A 103 9.43 -12.91 19.61
N ALA A 104 8.74 -11.79 19.41
CA ALA A 104 7.47 -11.48 20.06
C ALA A 104 6.25 -12.19 19.43
N ASN A 105 6.45 -13.06 18.43
CA ASN A 105 5.38 -13.70 17.63
C ASN A 105 4.42 -12.71 16.95
N PHE A 106 4.83 -11.46 16.75
CA PHE A 106 4.00 -10.45 16.12
C PHE A 106 3.96 -10.62 14.60
N ALA A 107 5.11 -10.90 13.98
CA ALA A 107 5.25 -11.12 12.53
C ALA A 107 6.48 -11.99 12.23
N GLN A 108 6.42 -12.81 11.17
CA GLN A 108 7.60 -13.53 10.68
C GLN A 108 8.55 -12.57 9.96
N VAL A 109 9.85 -12.88 9.96
CA VAL A 109 10.85 -12.09 9.22
C VAL A 109 10.52 -12.03 7.72
N SER A 110 9.96 -13.11 7.18
CA SER A 110 9.49 -13.21 5.79
C SER A 110 8.27 -12.36 5.46
N ASP A 111 7.52 -11.89 6.47
CA ASP A 111 6.32 -11.06 6.26
C ASP A 111 6.69 -9.62 5.89
N TRP A 112 7.95 -9.24 6.10
CA TRP A 112 8.46 -7.90 5.81
C TRP A 112 8.92 -7.77 4.37
N SER A 113 8.70 -6.59 3.78
CA SER A 113 9.27 -6.25 2.48
C SER A 113 10.81 -6.24 2.53
N PRO A 114 11.48 -6.47 1.39
CA PRO A 114 12.91 -6.23 1.29
C PRO A 114 13.30 -4.84 1.81
N ILE A 115 14.42 -4.77 2.54
CA ILE A 115 14.93 -3.51 3.08
C ILE A 115 15.52 -2.68 1.95
N VAL A 116 14.87 -1.56 1.63
CA VAL A 116 15.28 -0.64 0.56
C VAL A 116 15.85 0.65 1.14
N PRO A 117 16.85 1.29 0.47
CA PRO A 117 17.33 2.60 0.89
C PRO A 117 16.23 3.66 0.76
N THR A 118 16.30 4.69 1.60
CA THR A 118 15.46 5.89 1.43
C THR A 118 16.23 6.98 0.68
N GLN A 119 15.68 8.19 0.64
CA GLN A 119 16.39 9.36 0.12
C GLN A 119 17.58 9.75 1.01
N ASN A 120 17.58 9.34 2.28
CA ASN A 120 18.68 9.57 3.22
C ASN A 120 19.66 8.39 3.17
N PRO A 121 20.96 8.61 2.85
CA PRO A 121 21.91 7.51 2.67
C PRO A 121 22.15 6.63 3.90
N SER A 122 21.89 7.15 5.10
CA SER A 122 22.03 6.43 6.37
C SER A 122 20.75 5.70 6.80
N GLU A 123 19.66 5.84 6.06
CA GLU A 123 18.35 5.29 6.38
C GLU A 123 17.90 4.27 5.35
N VAL A 124 17.22 3.25 5.86
CA VAL A 124 16.55 2.23 5.06
C VAL A 124 15.15 2.06 5.59
N MET A 125 14.28 1.49 4.76
CA MET A 125 12.91 1.22 5.12
C MET A 125 12.46 -0.20 4.79
N SER A 126 11.48 -0.69 5.57
CA SER A 126 10.78 -1.95 5.33
C SER A 126 9.33 -1.85 5.81
N ILE A 127 8.44 -2.55 5.11
CA ILE A 127 6.99 -2.51 5.32
C ILE A 127 6.50 -3.90 5.74
N LEU A 128 5.64 -3.94 6.75
CA LEU A 128 4.81 -5.10 7.12
C LEU A 128 3.35 -4.77 6.83
N VAL A 129 2.63 -5.71 6.22
CA VAL A 129 1.18 -5.63 6.01
C VAL A 129 0.53 -6.84 6.68
N LYS A 130 -0.40 -6.60 7.60
CA LYS A 130 -1.12 -7.65 8.32
C LYS A 130 -2.62 -7.34 8.30
N TYR A 131 -3.44 -8.37 8.18
CA TYR A 131 -4.90 -8.25 8.20
C TYR A 131 -5.44 -8.80 9.52
N PHE A 132 -6.31 -8.03 10.16
CA PHE A 132 -7.00 -8.43 11.38
C PHE A 132 -8.49 -8.55 11.09
N ALA A 133 -9.13 -9.59 11.64
CA ALA A 133 -10.59 -9.61 11.68
C ALA A 133 -11.05 -8.49 12.63
N VAL A 134 -12.01 -7.70 12.18
CA VAL A 134 -12.73 -6.75 13.03
C VAL A 134 -13.92 -7.52 13.58
N ASP A 135 -13.88 -7.82 14.88
CA ASP A 135 -15.06 -8.34 15.57
C ASP A 135 -16.19 -7.30 15.42
N SER A 136 -17.35 -7.76 14.93
CA SER A 136 -18.54 -6.93 14.70
C SER A 136 -19.30 -6.66 15.99
#